data_AF-G2NQR5-F1
#
_entry.id   AF-G2NQR5-F1
#
_cell.length_a   1.000
_cell.length_b   1.000
_cell.length_c   1.000
_cell.angle_alpha   90.00
_cell.angle_beta   90.00
_cell.angle_gamma   90.00
#
_symmetry.space_group_name_H-M   'P 1'
#
loop_
_entity.id
_entity.type
_entity.pdbx_description
1 polymer ?
#
loop_
_entity_poly.entity_id
_entity_poly.type
_entity_poly.pdbx_seq_one_letter_code
_entity_poly.pdbx_strand_id
1 'polypeptide(L)'
;MRLRLTVALPLALLAATATGCGDAGTDPRSDGARPTKEAEGFCPLPEDDRPAPTPCITEDWNARLKENHAYREPMPITAEQKAQAAPRAKALAAALGELADTGTDEGALRAAAAEAIGMTPERIEVVGTGFAPLRMVKVGGGEGRVCVNGAVDGSGHADAEVIGRSADGACLPLTGH
;
A
#
# COMPACT_ATOMS: atom_id res chain seq x y z
N MET A 1 -23.06 29.87 69.42
CA MET A 1 -21.69 29.34 69.26
C MET A 1 -21.18 29.78 67.90
N ARG A 2 -20.09 30.57 67.86
CA ARG A 2 -19.39 30.94 66.62
C ARG A 2 -18.44 29.81 66.25
N LEU A 3 -18.43 29.37 64.99
CA LEU A 3 -17.19 28.90 64.36
C LEU A 3 -17.25 29.24 62.87
N ARG A 4 -16.34 30.12 62.46
CA ARG A 4 -15.98 30.39 61.06
C ARG A 4 -15.01 29.30 60.63
N LEU A 5 -15.09 28.81 59.40
CA LEU A 5 -13.88 28.51 58.63
C LEU A 5 -14.16 28.69 57.13
N THR A 6 -13.42 29.65 56.58
CA THR A 6 -13.27 30.03 55.17
C THR A 6 -12.28 29.09 54.47
N VAL A 7 -12.21 29.21 53.12
CA VAL A 7 -11.23 28.63 52.17
C VAL A 7 -11.61 27.20 51.72
N ALA A 8 -11.82 26.88 50.43
CA ALA A 8 -11.00 27.22 49.27
C ALA A 8 -11.80 27.32 47.95
N LEU A 9 -11.41 28.30 47.12
CA LEU A 9 -11.50 28.25 45.65
C LEU A 9 -10.21 27.55 45.16
N PRO A 10 -10.28 26.69 44.12
CA PRO A 10 -9.77 27.13 42.81
C PRO A 10 -10.70 26.65 41.68
N LEU A 11 -11.21 27.57 40.87
CA LEU A 11 -10.64 28.02 39.59
C LEU A 11 -10.13 26.88 38.68
N ALA A 12 -10.85 26.75 37.57
CA ALA A 12 -10.60 25.86 36.46
C ALA A 12 -9.21 26.03 35.85
N LEU A 13 -8.64 24.92 35.37
CA LEU A 13 -7.78 24.88 34.18
C LEU A 13 -7.92 23.48 33.55
N LEU A 14 -8.89 23.31 32.64
CA LEU A 14 -8.86 22.20 31.69
C LEU A 14 -7.77 22.53 30.65
N ALA A 15 -6.56 22.03 30.87
CA ALA A 15 -5.52 22.00 29.86
C ALA A 15 -5.62 20.67 29.10
N ALA A 16 -6.42 20.69 28.03
CA ALA A 16 -6.36 19.69 26.99
C ALA A 16 -5.07 19.90 26.18
N THR A 17 -4.09 19.01 26.33
CA THR A 17 -3.09 18.77 25.29
C THR A 17 -2.89 17.26 25.17
N ALA A 18 -3.62 16.67 24.22
CA ALA A 18 -3.29 15.36 23.70
C ALA A 18 -1.95 15.50 22.98
N THR A 19 -0.84 15.10 23.62
CA THR A 19 0.43 14.86 22.94
C THR A 19 0.34 13.53 22.20
N GLY A 20 -0.47 13.50 21.15
CA GLY A 20 -0.39 12.52 20.08
C GLY A 20 0.58 13.04 19.02
N CYS A 21 1.89 12.98 19.30
CA CYS A 21 2.85 12.96 18.20
C CYS A 21 2.77 11.56 17.60
N GLY A 22 1.95 11.43 16.56
CA GLY A 22 2.00 10.30 15.66
C GLY A 22 3.39 10.24 15.03
N ASP A 23 3.92 9.02 14.95
CA ASP A 23 5.11 8.66 14.19
C ASP A 23 4.94 9.07 12.72
N ALA A 24 5.33 10.31 12.42
CA ALA A 24 5.82 10.69 11.11
C ALA A 24 7.34 10.47 11.14
N GLY A 25 7.85 9.48 10.41
CA GLY A 25 9.29 9.51 10.06
C GLY A 25 10.13 8.26 10.34
N THR A 26 9.58 7.04 10.27
CA THR A 26 10.42 5.86 9.97
C THR A 26 10.23 5.36 8.54
N ASP A 27 9.96 6.28 7.61
CA ASP A 27 10.40 6.09 6.23
C ASP A 27 11.67 6.94 6.01
N PRO A 28 12.86 6.32 5.88
CA PRO A 28 14.12 7.02 5.63
C PRO A 28 14.16 7.79 4.30
N ARG A 29 13.09 7.75 3.50
CA ARG A 29 12.91 8.57 2.29
C ARG A 29 12.11 9.86 2.52
N SER A 30 11.61 10.09 3.74
CA SER A 30 10.83 11.30 4.07
C SER A 30 11.71 12.54 4.26
N ASP A 31 13.03 12.37 4.42
CA ASP A 31 13.97 13.48 4.38
C ASP A 31 14.14 13.94 2.93
N GLY A 32 13.61 15.14 2.65
CA GLY A 32 13.54 15.79 1.35
C GLY A 32 14.87 16.17 0.71
N ALA A 33 15.77 15.20 0.54
CA ALA A 33 16.86 15.29 -0.41
C ALA A 33 16.29 15.03 -1.82
N ARG A 34 16.23 16.07 -2.66
CA ARG A 34 16.09 15.87 -4.11
C ARG A 34 17.19 14.90 -4.55
N PRO A 35 16.87 13.70 -5.08
CA PRO A 35 17.92 12.86 -5.60
C PRO A 35 18.47 13.57 -6.84
N THR A 36 19.76 13.91 -6.83
CA THR A 36 20.53 14.22 -8.05
C THR A 36 20.84 12.94 -8.84
N LYS A 37 20.04 11.88 -8.67
CA LYS A 37 20.22 10.64 -9.42
C LYS A 37 19.87 10.95 -10.87
N GLU A 38 20.86 10.78 -11.74
CA GLU A 38 20.66 10.63 -13.18
C GLU A 38 19.47 9.68 -13.39
N ALA A 39 18.57 9.99 -14.33
CA ALA A 39 17.40 9.17 -14.60
C ALA A 39 17.87 7.73 -14.88
N GLU A 40 17.59 6.81 -13.95
CA GLU A 40 17.99 5.41 -14.07
C GLU A 40 17.15 4.78 -15.19
N GLY A 41 17.80 4.27 -16.24
CA GLY A 41 17.12 3.59 -17.35
C GLY A 41 17.03 2.08 -17.09
N PHE A 42 16.14 1.37 -17.79
CA PHE A 42 16.06 -0.09 -17.68
C PHE A 42 17.31 -0.77 -18.26
N CYS A 43 17.76 -1.84 -17.60
CA CYS A 43 18.82 -2.67 -18.15
C CYS A 43 18.25 -3.40 -19.38
N PRO A 44 18.99 -3.46 -20.49
CA PRO A 44 18.62 -4.29 -21.62
C PRO A 44 18.48 -5.76 -21.18
N LEU A 45 17.57 -6.49 -21.83
CA LEU A 45 17.42 -7.92 -21.62
C LEU A 45 18.77 -8.64 -21.89
N PRO A 46 19.05 -9.80 -21.29
CA PRO A 46 20.32 -10.52 -21.52
C PRO A 46 20.61 -10.85 -23.00
N GLU A 47 19.56 -10.94 -23.83
CA GLU A 47 19.63 -11.14 -25.28
C GLU A 47 19.80 -9.84 -26.10
N ASP A 48 19.76 -8.69 -25.46
CA ASP A 48 19.91 -7.37 -26.07
C ASP A 48 21.36 -6.87 -25.94
N ASP A 49 21.95 -6.50 -27.07
CA ASP A 49 23.35 -6.10 -27.20
C ASP A 49 23.58 -4.59 -26.94
N ARG A 50 22.52 -3.84 -26.62
CA ARG A 50 22.62 -2.43 -26.29
C ARG A 50 23.39 -2.21 -24.98
N PRO A 51 24.18 -1.12 -24.87
CA PRO A 51 24.84 -0.78 -23.62
C PRO A 51 23.82 -0.35 -22.56
N ALA A 52 23.93 -0.92 -21.36
CA ALA A 52 23.07 -0.57 -20.24
C ALA A 52 23.43 0.83 -19.69
N PRO A 53 22.44 1.69 -19.36
CA PRO A 53 22.71 2.90 -18.59
C PRO A 53 23.29 2.50 -17.22
N THR A 54 24.11 3.35 -16.60
CA THR A 54 24.66 3.07 -15.27
C THR A 54 24.32 4.22 -14.33
N PRO A 55 23.58 3.99 -13.23
CA PRO A 55 22.94 2.72 -12.84
C PRO A 55 21.73 2.38 -13.73
N CYS A 56 21.46 1.08 -13.95
CA CYS A 56 20.24 0.61 -14.62
C CYS A 56 19.35 -0.22 -13.71
N ILE A 57 18.05 -0.20 -14.00
CA ILE A 57 17.00 -0.94 -13.32
C ILE A 57 16.83 -2.29 -14.02
N THR A 58 17.15 -3.41 -13.36
CA THR A 58 17.01 -4.75 -13.94
C THR A 58 15.54 -5.13 -14.08
N GLU A 59 15.13 -5.66 -15.24
CA GLU A 59 13.79 -6.21 -15.48
C GLU A 59 13.60 -7.64 -14.92
N ASP A 60 14.64 -8.25 -14.33
CA ASP A 60 14.52 -9.60 -13.77
C ASP A 60 13.50 -9.64 -12.63
N TRP A 61 12.35 -10.24 -12.93
CA TRP A 61 11.26 -10.44 -11.99
C TRP A 61 11.70 -11.19 -10.72
N ASN A 62 12.61 -12.16 -10.84
CA ASN A 62 13.08 -12.92 -9.69
C ASN A 62 13.95 -12.07 -8.77
N ALA A 63 14.84 -11.24 -9.33
CA ALA A 63 15.58 -10.24 -8.57
C ALA A 63 14.64 -9.27 -7.85
N ARG A 64 13.58 -8.78 -8.53
CA ARG A 64 12.59 -7.89 -7.91
C ARG A 64 11.83 -8.54 -6.75
N LEU A 65 11.42 -9.80 -6.90
CA LEU A 65 10.79 -10.57 -5.83
C LEU A 65 11.72 -10.74 -4.64
N LYS A 66 12.98 -11.11 -4.89
CA LYS A 66 14.00 -11.28 -3.85
C LYS A 66 14.26 -9.98 -3.10
N GLU A 67 14.37 -8.85 -3.80
CA GLU A 67 14.55 -7.54 -3.18
C GLU A 67 13.34 -7.14 -2.33
N ASN A 68 12.12 -7.33 -2.84
CA ASN A 68 10.90 -7.04 -2.09
C ASN A 68 10.76 -7.92 -0.84
N HIS A 69 11.20 -9.18 -0.90
CA HIS A 69 11.25 -10.05 0.26
C HIS A 69 12.27 -9.55 1.30
N ALA A 70 13.51 -9.29 0.86
CA ALA A 70 14.57 -8.77 1.72
C ALA A 70 14.22 -7.41 2.35
N TYR A 71 13.52 -6.54 1.63
CA TYR A 71 13.04 -5.26 2.16
C TYR A 71 12.01 -5.41 3.27
N ARG A 72 11.12 -6.41 3.17
CA ARG A 72 10.07 -6.66 4.17
C ARG A 72 10.58 -7.34 5.42
N GLU A 73 11.68 -8.09 5.33
CA GLU A 73 12.27 -8.85 6.44
C GLU A 73 12.56 -8.00 7.70
N PRO A 74 13.27 -6.85 7.62
CA PRO A 74 13.50 -5.99 8.78
C PRO A 74 12.27 -5.17 9.19
N MET A 75 11.19 -5.22 8.41
CA MET A 75 10.03 -4.33 8.51
C MET A 75 8.69 -5.09 8.47
N PRO A 76 8.51 -6.15 9.26
CA PRO A 76 7.29 -6.95 9.19
C PRO A 76 6.08 -6.15 9.64
N ILE A 77 4.93 -6.40 8.99
CA ILE A 77 3.63 -6.00 9.55
C ILE A 77 3.29 -6.92 10.72
N THR A 78 2.75 -6.36 11.80
CA THR A 78 2.39 -7.13 13.00
C THR A 78 1.17 -8.01 12.76
N ALA A 79 0.97 -9.02 13.61
CA ALA A 79 -0.25 -9.83 13.57
C ALA A 79 -1.52 -8.98 13.79
N GLU A 80 -1.43 -7.94 14.62
CA GLU A 80 -2.53 -7.02 14.88
C GLU A 80 -2.84 -6.16 13.65
N GLN A 81 -1.82 -5.62 12.97
CA GLN A 81 -2.01 -4.92 11.69
C GLN A 81 -2.64 -5.83 10.63
N LYS A 82 -2.22 -7.09 10.54
CA LYS A 82 -2.85 -8.09 9.67
C LYS A 82 -4.32 -8.31 10.03
N ALA A 83 -4.62 -8.48 11.31
CA ALA A 83 -5.99 -8.72 11.77
C ALA A 83 -6.91 -7.52 11.51
N GLN A 84 -6.41 -6.29 11.69
CA GLN A 84 -7.16 -5.06 11.43
C GLN A 84 -7.45 -4.85 9.93
N ALA A 85 -6.54 -5.26 9.04
CA ALA A 85 -6.72 -5.15 7.60
C ALA A 85 -7.45 -6.34 6.95
N ALA A 86 -7.55 -7.49 7.63
CA ALA A 86 -8.19 -8.69 7.08
C ALA A 86 -9.65 -8.48 6.62
N PRO A 87 -10.51 -7.69 7.30
CA PRO A 87 -11.84 -7.40 6.80
C PRO A 87 -11.83 -6.69 5.44
N ARG A 88 -10.87 -5.78 5.21
CA ARG A 88 -10.70 -5.07 3.94
C ARG A 88 -10.25 -6.00 2.82
N ALA A 89 -9.34 -6.93 3.10
CA ALA A 89 -8.96 -7.97 2.15
C ALA A 89 -10.16 -8.84 1.76
N LYS A 90 -10.97 -9.27 2.74
CA LYS A 90 -12.19 -10.03 2.46
C LYS A 90 -13.18 -9.24 1.58
N ALA A 91 -13.39 -7.96 1.89
CA ALA A 91 -14.26 -7.09 1.09
C ALA A 91 -13.73 -6.92 -0.34
N LEU A 92 -12.42 -6.77 -0.50
CA LEU A 92 -11.78 -6.64 -1.80
C LEU A 92 -11.94 -7.90 -2.65
N ALA A 93 -11.68 -9.09 -2.08
CA ALA A 93 -11.89 -10.35 -2.79
C ALA A 93 -13.35 -10.53 -3.24
N ALA A 94 -14.32 -10.13 -2.41
CA ALA A 94 -15.73 -10.17 -2.77
C ALA A 94 -16.05 -9.22 -3.95
N ALA A 95 -15.61 -7.96 -3.88
CA ALA A 95 -15.81 -6.97 -4.94
C ALA A 95 -15.19 -7.42 -6.27
N LEU A 96 -13.97 -7.96 -6.23
CA LEU A 96 -13.31 -8.52 -7.42
C LEU A 96 -14.06 -9.75 -7.98
N GLY A 97 -14.60 -10.60 -7.10
CA GLY A 97 -15.40 -11.76 -7.49
C GLY A 97 -16.70 -11.38 -8.21
N GLU A 98 -17.38 -10.32 -7.77
CA GLU A 98 -18.58 -9.82 -8.44
C GLU A 98 -18.29 -9.28 -9.86
N LEU A 99 -17.11 -8.68 -10.03
CA LEU A 99 -16.65 -8.13 -11.31
C LEU A 99 -16.03 -9.19 -12.23
N ALA A 100 -15.64 -10.35 -11.71
CA ALA A 100 -14.93 -11.39 -12.46
C ALA A 100 -15.66 -11.75 -13.77
N ASP A 101 -16.94 -12.11 -13.70
CA ASP A 101 -17.67 -12.63 -14.87
C ASP A 101 -18.31 -11.54 -15.73
N THR A 102 -18.63 -10.40 -15.14
CA THR A 102 -19.29 -9.28 -15.84
C THR A 102 -18.29 -8.37 -16.55
N GLY A 103 -17.06 -8.30 -16.03
CA GLY A 103 -16.07 -7.33 -16.47
C GLY A 103 -16.38 -5.91 -16.01
N THR A 104 -15.43 -5.01 -16.25
CA THR A 104 -15.49 -3.60 -15.87
C THR A 104 -14.51 -2.77 -16.71
N ASP A 105 -14.36 -1.48 -16.41
CA ASP A 105 -13.23 -0.68 -16.88
C ASP A 105 -12.29 -0.36 -15.72
N GLU A 106 -11.10 0.15 -16.03
CA GLU A 106 -10.05 0.42 -15.04
C GLU A 106 -10.50 1.44 -13.97
N GLY A 107 -11.35 2.41 -14.34
CA GLY A 107 -11.86 3.43 -13.42
C GLY A 107 -12.88 2.86 -12.44
N ALA A 108 -13.83 2.07 -12.94
CA ALA A 108 -14.81 1.38 -12.13
C ALA A 108 -14.16 0.29 -11.24
N LEU A 109 -13.12 -0.39 -11.73
CA LEU A 109 -12.31 -1.30 -10.91
C LEU A 109 -11.64 -0.56 -9.75
N ARG A 110 -11.01 0.59 -10.02
CA ARG A 110 -10.40 1.43 -8.95
C ARG A 110 -11.43 1.88 -7.94
N ALA A 111 -12.62 2.28 -8.39
CA ALA A 111 -13.69 2.70 -7.50
C ALA A 111 -14.16 1.57 -6.58
N ALA A 112 -14.41 0.38 -7.13
CA ALA A 112 -14.84 -0.78 -6.35
C ALA A 112 -13.77 -1.23 -5.33
N ALA A 113 -12.50 -1.28 -5.76
CA ALA A 113 -11.38 -1.61 -4.87
C ALA A 113 -11.19 -0.55 -3.77
N ALA A 114 -11.32 0.74 -4.12
CA ALA A 114 -11.21 1.84 -3.17
C ALA A 114 -12.29 1.78 -2.09
N GLU A 115 -13.54 1.51 -2.49
CA GLU A 115 -14.64 1.30 -1.56
C GLU A 115 -14.37 0.13 -0.60
N ALA A 116 -13.94 -1.02 -1.14
CA ALA A 116 -13.64 -2.20 -0.34
C ALA A 116 -12.49 -2.00 0.67
N ILE A 117 -11.48 -1.21 0.30
CA ILE A 117 -10.31 -0.95 1.15
C ILE A 117 -10.56 0.25 2.09
N GLY A 118 -11.51 1.13 1.77
CA GLY A 118 -11.78 2.36 2.51
C GLY A 118 -10.81 3.49 2.15
N MET A 119 -10.50 3.66 0.86
CA MET A 119 -9.57 4.65 0.32
C MET A 119 -10.23 5.45 -0.82
N THR A 120 -9.50 6.39 -1.42
CA THR A 120 -9.93 7.05 -2.66
C THR A 120 -9.42 6.29 -3.89
N PRO A 121 -10.12 6.34 -5.04
CA PRO A 121 -9.72 5.63 -6.26
C PRO A 121 -8.29 5.96 -6.74
N GLU A 122 -7.83 7.19 -6.55
CA GLU A 122 -6.49 7.64 -6.98
C GLU A 122 -5.35 7.00 -6.19
N ARG A 123 -5.68 6.37 -5.05
CA ARG A 123 -4.74 5.65 -4.19
C ARG A 123 -4.72 4.15 -4.49
N ILE A 124 -5.48 3.69 -5.49
CA ILE A 124 -5.52 2.29 -5.91
C ILE A 124 -4.61 2.10 -7.13
N GLU A 125 -3.63 1.22 -6.93
CA GLU A 125 -2.77 0.69 -7.98
C GLU A 125 -3.51 -0.42 -8.73
N VAL A 126 -3.38 -0.45 -10.06
CA VAL A 126 -3.96 -1.48 -10.92
C VAL A 126 -2.90 -1.96 -11.89
N VAL A 127 -2.77 -3.28 -12.03
CA VAL A 127 -1.86 -3.93 -13.00
C VAL A 127 -2.63 -5.01 -13.74
N GLY A 128 -2.54 -5.01 -15.08
CA GLY A 128 -3.21 -5.98 -15.95
C GLY A 128 -4.13 -5.29 -16.97
N THR A 129 -4.59 -6.05 -17.98
CA THR A 129 -5.39 -5.52 -19.09
C THR A 129 -6.67 -6.31 -19.40
N GLY A 130 -6.86 -7.47 -18.77
CA GLY A 130 -8.06 -8.27 -18.96
C GLY A 130 -9.21 -7.73 -18.11
N PHE A 131 -9.91 -6.70 -18.58
CA PHE A 131 -11.03 -6.10 -17.82
C PHE A 131 -12.41 -6.61 -18.22
N ALA A 132 -12.58 -7.25 -19.37
CA ALA A 132 -13.87 -7.75 -19.84
C ALA A 132 -13.74 -9.10 -20.58
N PRO A 133 -13.89 -10.25 -19.89
CA PRO A 133 -14.11 -10.40 -18.45
C PRO A 133 -12.88 -10.04 -17.62
N LEU A 134 -13.05 -9.78 -16.31
CA LEU A 134 -11.95 -9.41 -15.44
C LEU A 134 -11.05 -10.63 -15.19
N ARG A 135 -9.83 -10.65 -15.73
CA ARG A 135 -8.89 -11.78 -15.70
C ARG A 135 -7.46 -11.26 -15.69
N MET A 136 -6.58 -11.93 -14.95
CA MET A 136 -5.15 -11.58 -14.86
C MET A 136 -4.92 -10.12 -14.44
N VAL A 137 -5.75 -9.63 -13.51
CA VAL A 137 -5.67 -8.26 -12.98
C VAL A 137 -5.31 -8.30 -11.50
N LYS A 138 -4.47 -7.36 -11.08
CA LYS A 138 -4.11 -7.11 -9.69
C LYS A 138 -4.48 -5.69 -9.30
N VAL A 139 -4.95 -5.53 -8.08
CA VAL A 139 -5.23 -4.23 -7.47
C VAL A 139 -4.58 -4.14 -6.10
N GLY A 140 -4.10 -2.97 -5.71
CA GLY A 140 -3.44 -2.79 -4.42
C GLY A 140 -3.66 -1.40 -3.85
N GLY A 141 -3.86 -1.33 -2.53
CA GLY A 141 -4.00 -0.08 -1.81
C GLY A 141 -3.66 -0.27 -0.33
N GLY A 142 -3.25 0.81 0.34
CA GLY A 142 -2.95 0.75 1.76
C GLY A 142 -2.35 2.00 2.36
N GLU A 143 -2.12 1.96 3.66
CA GLU A 143 -1.62 3.06 4.49
C GLU A 143 -0.41 2.61 5.32
N GLY A 144 0.52 3.53 5.58
CA GLY A 144 1.74 3.20 6.34
C GLY A 144 2.49 2.04 5.69
N ARG A 145 2.71 0.95 6.43
CA ARG A 145 3.36 -0.27 5.90
C ARG A 145 2.40 -1.33 5.38
N VAL A 146 1.10 -1.19 5.65
CA VAL A 146 0.10 -2.23 5.42
C VAL A 146 -0.55 -2.02 4.07
N CYS A 147 -0.49 -3.04 3.23
CA CYS A 147 -1.15 -3.11 1.93
C CYS A 147 -2.21 -4.21 1.95
N VAL A 148 -3.31 -3.92 1.25
CA VAL A 148 -4.34 -4.88 0.89
C VAL A 148 -4.27 -5.05 -0.62
N ASN A 149 -3.92 -6.25 -1.06
CA ASN A 149 -3.79 -6.58 -2.47
C ASN A 149 -4.86 -7.59 -2.84
N GLY A 150 -5.42 -7.46 -4.03
CA GLY A 150 -6.33 -8.44 -4.60
C GLY A 150 -5.89 -8.83 -6.01
N ALA A 151 -6.25 -10.03 -6.42
CA ALA A 151 -6.02 -10.48 -7.78
C ALA A 151 -7.24 -11.24 -8.31
N VAL A 152 -7.40 -11.21 -9.62
CA VAL A 152 -8.27 -12.12 -10.35
C VAL A 152 -7.40 -12.93 -11.30
N ASP A 153 -7.40 -14.25 -11.15
CA ASP A 153 -6.58 -15.13 -11.97
C ASP A 153 -7.15 -15.34 -13.38
N GLY A 154 -6.49 -16.18 -14.18
CA GLY A 154 -6.94 -16.49 -15.55
C GLY A 154 -8.25 -17.29 -15.62
N SER A 155 -8.67 -17.91 -14.52
CA SER A 155 -9.94 -18.63 -14.41
C SER A 155 -11.10 -17.73 -13.96
N GLY A 156 -10.80 -16.55 -13.40
CA GLY A 156 -11.78 -15.66 -12.79
C GLY A 156 -11.90 -15.83 -11.28
N HIS A 157 -11.02 -16.61 -10.66
CA HIS A 157 -10.98 -16.71 -9.22
C HIS A 157 -10.39 -15.43 -8.64
N ALA A 158 -11.13 -14.81 -7.71
CA ALA A 158 -10.72 -13.61 -7.01
C ALA A 158 -10.21 -13.94 -5.60
N ASP A 159 -9.03 -13.44 -5.26
CA ASP A 159 -8.44 -13.53 -3.94
C ASP A 159 -7.92 -12.16 -3.47
N ALA A 160 -7.63 -12.07 -2.17
CA ALA A 160 -6.99 -10.90 -1.59
C ALA A 160 -6.21 -11.25 -0.33
N GLU A 161 -5.14 -10.50 -0.10
CA GLU A 161 -4.22 -10.71 1.00
C GLU A 161 -3.78 -9.39 1.65
N VAL A 162 -3.27 -9.50 2.88
CA VAL A 162 -2.65 -8.39 3.60
C VAL A 162 -1.15 -8.60 3.65
N ILE A 163 -0.41 -7.68 3.03
CA ILE A 163 1.05 -7.75 2.94
C ILE A 163 1.70 -6.41 3.31
N GLY A 164 3.03 -6.43 3.46
CA GLY A 164 3.81 -5.21 3.58
C GLY A 164 4.09 -4.55 2.23
N ARG A 165 4.35 -3.25 2.23
CA ARG A 165 4.83 -2.51 1.04
C ARG A 165 6.07 -3.15 0.39
N SER A 166 6.21 -2.95 -0.91
CA SER A 166 7.44 -3.26 -1.66
C SER A 166 8.52 -2.21 -1.41
N ALA A 167 9.74 -2.50 -1.89
CA ALA A 167 10.92 -1.65 -1.69
C ALA A 167 10.77 -0.24 -2.28
N ASP A 168 9.98 -0.12 -3.36
CA ASP A 168 9.59 1.11 -4.04
C ASP A 168 8.46 1.89 -3.34
N GLY A 169 7.91 1.35 -2.23
CA GLY A 169 6.80 1.96 -1.50
C GLY A 169 5.41 1.67 -2.09
N ALA A 170 5.32 0.90 -3.17
CA ALA A 170 4.04 0.47 -3.76
C ALA A 170 3.39 -0.66 -2.96
N CYS A 171 2.11 -0.94 -3.25
CA CYS A 171 1.41 -2.11 -2.73
C CYS A 171 1.50 -3.29 -3.70
N LEU A 172 1.48 -3.03 -5.00
CA LEU A 172 1.78 -4.00 -6.04
C LEU A 172 3.26 -3.89 -6.43
N PRO A 173 3.95 -5.00 -6.70
CA PRO A 173 5.27 -4.93 -7.31
C PRO A 173 5.13 -4.25 -8.69
N LEU A 174 5.94 -3.22 -8.95
CA LEU A 174 6.05 -2.65 -10.29
C LEU A 174 6.34 -3.78 -11.29
N THR A 175 5.46 -3.95 -12.27
CA THR A 175 5.79 -4.73 -13.46
C THR A 175 6.65 -3.83 -14.33
N GLY A 176 7.88 -4.25 -14.64
CA GLY A 176 8.63 -3.64 -15.73
C GLY A 176 7.75 -3.66 -16.98
N HIS A 177 7.59 -2.50 -17.61
CA HIS A 177 6.79 -2.33 -18.82
C HIS A 177 7.72 -2.09 -20.00
#